data_AF-T0YSH0-F1
#
_entry.id   AF-T0YSH0-F1
#
_cell.length_a   1.000
_cell.length_b   1.000
_cell.length_c   1.000
_cell.angle_alpha   90.00
_cell.angle_beta   90.00
_cell.angle_gamma   90.00
#
_symmetry.space_group_name_H-M   'P 1'
#
loop_
_entity.id
_entity.type
_entity.pdbx_description
1 polymer ?
#
loop_
_entity_poly.entity_id
_entity_poly.type
_entity_poly.pdbx_seq_one_letter_code
_entity_poly.pdbx_strand_id
1 'polypeptide(L)'
;MIFVGAYSPLSSFLGRDDYHCVLDSMKLSDGTLWPLPITFVVSSGELATGTAAAKLHIQSVHVATMIIRERFPVELHQEAQSVYGTTDSAHPGVATLINEGDIAIAGELFFINPYETFVVANI
;
A
#
# COMPACT_ATOMS: atom_id res chain seq x y z
N MET A 1 -2.10 -3.53 9.62
CA MET A 1 -0.94 -3.10 10.42
C MET A 1 -0.89 -1.58 10.58
N ILE A 2 -0.99 -0.80 9.51
CA ILE A 2 -1.00 0.68 9.52
C ILE A 2 -1.95 1.25 10.61
N PHE A 3 -3.23 0.85 10.61
CA PHE A 3 -4.22 1.42 11.53
C PHE A 3 -3.99 1.15 13.03
N VAL A 4 -3.20 0.14 13.38
CA VAL A 4 -2.88 -0.16 14.78
C VAL A 4 -1.53 0.44 15.21
N GLY A 5 -0.89 1.24 14.34
CA GLY A 5 0.39 1.91 14.62
C GLY A 5 1.62 1.00 14.55
N ALA A 6 1.46 -0.28 14.17
CA ALA A 6 2.60 -1.19 14.03
C ALA A 6 3.60 -0.74 12.95
N TYR A 7 3.15 0.08 12.00
CA TYR A 7 3.99 0.68 10.95
C TYR A 7 4.25 2.17 11.16
N SER A 8 4.13 2.71 12.37
CA SER A 8 4.50 4.11 12.62
C SER A 8 5.94 4.39 12.14
N PRO A 9 6.16 5.50 11.40
CA PRO A 9 5.27 6.66 11.27
C PRO A 9 4.20 6.57 10.17
N LEU A 10 4.15 5.49 9.39
CA LEU A 10 3.21 5.38 8.27
C LEU A 10 1.76 5.45 8.75
N SER A 11 1.01 6.37 8.15
CA SER A 11 -0.44 6.51 8.28
C SER A 11 -1.18 6.03 7.03
N SER A 12 -0.46 5.74 5.96
CA SER A 12 -0.99 5.17 4.71
C SER A 12 0.04 4.29 3.99
N PHE A 13 -0.39 3.68 2.88
CA PHE A 13 0.50 3.05 1.91
C PHE A 13 1.42 4.10 1.28
N LEU A 14 2.63 3.68 0.90
CA LEU A 14 3.65 4.57 0.37
C LEU A 14 3.21 5.19 -0.97
N GLY A 15 3.38 6.51 -1.07
CA GLY A 15 3.34 7.23 -2.34
C GLY A 15 4.58 6.96 -3.19
N ARG A 16 4.62 7.53 -4.39
CA ARG A 16 5.69 7.26 -5.38
C ARG A 16 7.08 7.61 -4.82
N ASP A 17 7.21 8.77 -4.20
CA ASP A 17 8.51 9.27 -3.74
C ASP A 17 9.06 8.42 -2.59
N ASP A 18 8.24 8.13 -1.57
CA ASP A 18 8.64 7.24 -0.48
C ASP A 18 8.99 5.84 -0.99
N TYR A 19 8.22 5.30 -1.93
CA TYR A 19 8.51 4.01 -2.55
C TYR A 19 9.91 3.96 -3.17
N HIS A 20 10.24 4.93 -4.04
CA HIS A 20 11.56 4.96 -4.68
C HIS A 20 12.68 5.22 -3.65
N CYS A 21 12.48 6.12 -2.69
CA CYS A 21 13.47 6.36 -1.63
C CYS A 21 13.75 5.10 -0.81
N VAL A 22 12.71 4.29 -0.53
CA VAL A 22 12.85 3.01 0.19
C VAL A 22 13.67 2.03 -0.64
N LEU A 23 13.38 1.89 -1.93
CA LEU A 23 14.13 0.99 -2.81
C LEU A 23 15.60 1.38 -2.97
N ASP A 24 15.89 2.68 -3.03
CA ASP A 24 17.22 3.21 -3.28
C ASP A 24 18.09 3.29 -2.02
N SER A 25 17.48 3.60 -0.87
CA SER A 25 18.23 4.02 0.32
C SER A 25 17.70 3.47 1.64
N MET A 26 16.69 2.59 1.61
CA MET A 26 16.03 2.04 2.79
C MET A 26 15.50 3.12 3.72
N LYS A 27 15.03 4.24 3.16
CA LYS A 27 14.48 5.37 3.90
C LYS A 27 13.23 5.90 3.21
N LEU A 28 12.33 6.45 4.00
CA LEU A 28 11.29 7.34 3.49
C LEU A 28 11.94 8.62 2.93
N SER A 29 11.17 9.38 2.16
CA SER A 29 11.61 10.65 1.56
C SER A 29 12.03 11.70 2.59
N ASP A 30 11.51 11.61 3.81
CA ASP A 30 11.89 12.46 4.95
C ASP A 30 13.19 12.01 5.66
N GLY A 31 13.78 10.90 5.22
CA GLY A 31 15.00 10.33 5.77
C GLY A 31 14.79 9.30 6.89
N THR A 32 13.57 9.04 7.31
CA THR A 32 13.24 7.99 8.30
C THR A 32 13.65 6.62 7.77
N LEU A 33 14.37 5.82 8.57
CA LEU A 33 14.76 4.46 8.19
C LEU A 33 13.52 3.58 7.97
N TRP A 34 13.41 3.01 6.77
CA TRP A 34 12.30 2.17 6.36
C TRP A 34 12.74 1.21 5.25
N PRO A 35 13.07 -0.05 5.58
CA PRO A 35 13.73 -0.96 4.64
C PRO A 35 12.78 -1.73 3.72
N LEU A 36 11.47 -1.66 3.93
CA LEU A 36 10.49 -2.47 3.19
C LEU A 36 9.35 -1.61 2.62
N PRO A 37 9.09 -1.63 1.32
CA PRO A 37 8.00 -0.87 0.75
C PRO A 37 6.65 -1.42 1.26
N ILE A 38 5.78 -0.51 1.74
CA ILE A 38 4.41 -0.85 2.14
C ILE A 38 3.45 -0.23 1.12
N THR A 39 3.26 -0.90 0.00
CA THR A 39 2.42 -0.45 -1.12
C THR A 39 1.07 -1.19 -1.13
N PHE A 40 0.08 -0.60 -1.78
CA PHE A 40 -1.17 -1.30 -2.13
C PHE A 40 -1.20 -1.44 -3.65
N VAL A 41 -0.86 -2.64 -4.13
CA VAL A 41 -0.75 -2.93 -5.55
C VAL A 41 -2.07 -3.50 -6.06
N VAL A 42 -2.45 -3.07 -7.26
CA VAL A 42 -3.58 -3.59 -8.03
C VAL A 42 -3.11 -3.90 -9.45
N SER A 43 -3.87 -4.72 -10.15
CA SER A 43 -3.72 -4.87 -11.60
C SER A 43 -4.30 -3.67 -12.34
N SER A 44 -3.68 -3.26 -13.43
CA SER A 44 -4.08 -2.12 -14.27
C SER A 44 -5.54 -2.14 -14.76
N GLY A 45 -6.20 -3.31 -14.76
CA GLY A 45 -7.63 -3.45 -15.08
C GLY A 45 -8.61 -3.29 -13.89
N GLU A 46 -8.13 -3.28 -12.65
CA GLU A 46 -9.00 -3.28 -11.45
C GLU A 46 -9.54 -1.90 -11.08
N LEU A 47 -8.92 -0.83 -11.58
CA LEU A 47 -9.35 0.55 -11.32
C LEU A 47 -9.76 1.26 -12.60
N ALA A 48 -11.04 1.61 -12.69
CA ALA A 48 -11.52 2.47 -13.76
C ALA A 48 -10.81 3.84 -13.73
N THR A 49 -10.54 4.39 -14.91
CA THR A 49 -10.02 5.76 -15.06
C THR A 49 -10.88 6.75 -14.28
N GLY A 50 -10.24 7.63 -13.49
CA GLY A 50 -10.94 8.64 -12.70
C GLY A 50 -11.53 8.13 -11.38
N THR A 51 -11.30 6.87 -11.00
CA THR A 51 -11.66 6.39 -9.66
C THR A 51 -11.02 7.29 -8.60
N ALA A 52 -11.79 7.83 -7.68
CA ALA A 52 -11.27 8.74 -6.64
C ALA A 52 -11.08 8.05 -5.29
N ALA A 53 -11.72 6.90 -5.08
CA ALA A 53 -11.66 6.16 -3.83
C ALA A 53 -11.71 4.64 -4.07
N ALA A 54 -10.99 3.88 -3.25
CA ALA A 54 -11.03 2.42 -3.19
C ALA A 54 -11.61 1.95 -1.86
N LYS A 55 -12.51 0.97 -1.91
CA LYS A 55 -12.98 0.25 -0.71
C LYS A 55 -12.12 -0.97 -0.50
N LEU A 56 -11.59 -1.11 0.71
CA LEU A 56 -10.68 -2.18 1.08
C LEU A 56 -11.45 -3.23 1.89
N HIS A 57 -11.37 -4.49 1.45
CA HIS A 57 -12.10 -5.59 2.05
C HIS A 57 -11.15 -6.65 2.64
N ILE A 58 -11.52 -7.22 3.79
CA ILE A 58 -10.92 -8.43 4.35
C ILE A 58 -12.01 -9.49 4.41
N GLN A 59 -11.84 -10.63 3.73
CA GLN A 59 -12.85 -11.70 3.68
C GLN A 59 -14.27 -11.16 3.39
N SER A 60 -14.36 -10.28 2.38
CA SER A 60 -15.58 -9.56 1.95
C SER A 60 -16.11 -8.48 2.91
N VAL A 61 -15.55 -8.32 4.12
CA VAL A 61 -15.92 -7.24 5.05
C VAL A 61 -15.21 -5.95 4.67
N HIS A 62 -15.96 -4.86 4.45
CA HIS A 62 -15.38 -3.53 4.20
C HIS A 62 -14.77 -2.98 5.49
N VAL A 63 -13.45 -2.79 5.50
CA VAL A 63 -12.70 -2.39 6.70
C VAL A 63 -12.05 -1.01 6.59
N ALA A 64 -11.88 -0.50 5.38
CA ALA A 64 -11.30 0.82 5.17
C ALA A 64 -11.68 1.40 3.81
N THR A 65 -11.60 2.72 3.70
CA THR A 65 -11.68 3.43 2.43
C THR A 65 -10.39 4.21 2.22
N MET A 66 -9.83 4.15 1.02
CA MET A 66 -8.70 4.99 0.61
C MET A 66 -9.17 6.05 -0.37
N ILE A 67 -8.89 7.32 -0.08
CA ILE A 67 -9.03 8.40 -1.07
C ILE A 67 -7.73 8.45 -1.86
N ILE A 68 -7.79 8.06 -3.13
CA ILE A 68 -6.61 7.85 -3.96
C ILE A 68 -6.06 9.20 -4.40
N ARG A 69 -4.81 9.48 -4.06
CA ARG A 69 -4.07 10.69 -4.45
C ARG A 69 -3.05 10.38 -5.54
N GLU A 70 -2.47 9.20 -5.50
CA GLU A 70 -1.41 8.77 -6.42
C GLU A 70 -1.70 7.40 -7.01
N ARG A 71 -1.23 7.25 -8.26
CA ARG A 71 -1.16 5.97 -8.97
C ARG A 71 0.17 5.93 -9.71
N PHE A 72 0.91 4.84 -9.57
CA PHE A 72 2.20 4.71 -10.21
C PHE A 72 2.56 3.26 -10.52
N PRO A 73 3.31 3.01 -11.60
CA PRO A 73 3.81 1.67 -11.88
C PRO A 73 4.80 1.24 -10.80
N VAL A 74 4.76 -0.03 -10.42
CA VAL A 74 5.76 -0.62 -9.52
C VAL A 74 6.98 -1.10 -10.29
N GLU A 75 8.16 -0.93 -9.70
CA GLU A 75 9.45 -1.30 -10.28
C GLU A 75 9.83 -2.73 -9.85
N LEU A 76 9.09 -3.73 -10.32
CA LEU A 76 9.17 -5.14 -9.84
C LEU A 76 10.61 -5.68 -9.77
N HIS A 77 11.43 -5.43 -10.80
CA HIS A 77 12.81 -5.93 -10.83
C HIS A 77 13.69 -5.20 -9.80
N GLN A 78 13.53 -3.89 -9.65
CA GLN A 78 14.29 -3.11 -8.67
C GLN A 78 13.86 -3.49 -7.24
N GLU A 79 12.57 -3.61 -7.00
CA GLU A 79 12.02 -4.00 -5.71
C GLU A 79 12.46 -5.42 -5.34
N ALA A 80 12.38 -6.38 -6.27
CA ALA A 80 12.86 -7.74 -6.04
C ALA A 80 14.34 -7.74 -5.62
N GLN A 81 15.17 -7.01 -6.35
CA GLN A 81 16.59 -6.92 -6.06
C GLN A 81 16.88 -6.21 -4.72
N SER A 82 16.15 -5.14 -4.40
CA SER A 82 16.36 -4.34 -3.18
C SER A 82 15.88 -5.07 -1.92
N VAL A 83 14.71 -5.71 -1.99
CA VAL A 83 14.05 -6.38 -0.84
C VAL A 83 14.58 -7.80 -0.63
N TYR A 84 14.74 -8.58 -1.70
CA TYR A 84 15.09 -10.00 -1.59
C TYR A 84 16.55 -10.30 -1.99
N GLY A 85 17.28 -9.32 -2.52
CA GLY A 85 18.65 -9.51 -2.98
C GLY A 85 18.78 -10.31 -4.28
N THR A 86 17.66 -10.66 -4.92
CA THR A 86 17.60 -11.48 -6.14
C THR A 86 16.36 -11.14 -6.96
N THR A 87 16.41 -11.38 -8.26
CA THR A 87 15.25 -11.30 -9.18
C THR A 87 14.81 -12.67 -9.70
N ASP A 88 15.35 -13.75 -9.12
CA ASP A 88 14.96 -15.12 -9.45
C ASP A 88 13.52 -15.40 -9.02
N SER A 89 12.66 -15.72 -10.00
CA SER A 89 11.26 -16.07 -9.78
C SER A 89 11.06 -17.39 -9.04
N ALA A 90 12.10 -18.21 -8.87
CA ALA A 90 12.07 -19.37 -7.98
C ALA A 90 12.06 -18.95 -6.49
N HIS A 91 12.50 -17.73 -6.16
CA HIS A 91 12.42 -17.21 -4.79
C HIS A 91 10.96 -16.89 -4.43
N PRO A 92 10.39 -17.44 -3.34
CA PRO A 92 8.97 -17.27 -3.02
C PRO A 92 8.52 -15.81 -2.89
N GLY A 93 9.36 -14.95 -2.31
CA GLY A 93 9.06 -13.52 -2.19
C GLY A 93 9.04 -12.79 -3.53
N VAL A 94 9.92 -13.17 -4.47
CA VAL A 94 9.97 -12.58 -5.81
C VAL A 94 8.77 -13.07 -6.63
N ALA A 95 8.44 -14.36 -6.51
CA ALA A 95 7.26 -14.95 -7.13
C ALA A 95 5.98 -14.24 -6.69
N THR A 96 5.80 -13.97 -5.40
CA THR A 96 4.64 -13.23 -4.90
C THR A 96 4.59 -11.82 -5.48
N LEU A 97 5.69 -11.06 -5.38
CA LEU A 97 5.78 -9.70 -5.89
C LEU A 97 5.38 -9.58 -7.37
N ILE A 98 5.87 -10.48 -8.22
CA ILE A 98 5.56 -10.49 -9.67
C ILE A 98 4.07 -10.74 -9.93
N ASN A 99 3.37 -11.46 -9.03
CA ASN A 99 1.97 -11.82 -9.21
C ASN A 99 0.97 -10.86 -8.52
N GLU A 100 1.44 -9.89 -7.73
CA GLU A 100 0.57 -8.97 -6.98
C GLU A 100 -0.05 -7.85 -7.83
N GLY A 101 0.56 -7.50 -8.96
CA GLY A 101 0.05 -6.50 -9.90
C GLY A 101 1.15 -5.56 -10.40
N ASP A 102 0.74 -4.51 -11.10
CA ASP A 102 1.63 -3.60 -11.82
C ASP A 102 1.46 -2.11 -11.44
N ILE A 103 0.39 -1.76 -10.71
CA ILE A 103 0.08 -0.39 -10.31
C ILE A 103 -0.09 -0.29 -8.79
N ALA A 104 0.75 0.52 -8.15
CA ALA A 104 0.54 0.94 -6.77
C ALA A 104 -0.42 2.14 -6.70
N ILE A 105 -1.30 2.12 -5.69
CA ILE A 105 -2.16 3.24 -5.34
C ILE A 105 -1.89 3.70 -3.91
N ALA A 106 -1.90 5.01 -3.71
CA ALA A 106 -1.66 5.62 -2.41
C ALA A 106 -2.56 6.84 -2.19
N GLY A 107 -2.77 7.18 -0.93
CA GLY A 107 -3.58 8.34 -0.55
C GLY A 107 -4.07 8.26 0.88
N GLU A 108 -5.14 8.96 1.23
CA GLU A 108 -5.59 9.04 2.62
C GLU A 108 -6.38 7.78 3.00
N LEU A 109 -6.00 7.11 4.08
CA LEU A 109 -6.64 5.89 4.57
C LEU A 109 -7.58 6.17 5.75
N PHE A 110 -8.82 5.72 5.61
CA PHE A 110 -9.86 5.84 6.64
C PHE A 110 -10.26 4.44 7.10
N PHE A 111 -9.98 4.12 8.37
CA PHE A 111 -10.44 2.88 8.98
C PHE A 111 -11.93 2.96 9.26
N ILE A 112 -12.63 1.87 8.97
CA ILE A 112 -14.02 1.67 9.35
C ILE A 112 -13.99 0.64 10.46
N ASN A 113 -14.32 1.06 11.69
CA ASN A 113 -14.51 0.12 12.78
C ASN A 113 -15.88 -0.57 12.60
N PRO A 114 -15.94 -1.86 12.25
CA PRO A 114 -17.24 -2.53 12.07
C PRO A 114 -17.98 -2.75 13.41
N TYR A 115 -17.33 -2.54 14.57
CA TYR A 115 -17.88 -2.80 15.89
C TYR A 115 -18.31 -1.56 16.69
N GLU A 116 -18.03 -0.35 16.20
CA GLU A 116 -18.47 0.91 16.83
C GLU A 116 -19.43 1.65 15.90
N THR A 117 -20.70 1.25 15.92
CA THR A 117 -21.75 2.12 15.40
C THR A 117 -22.05 3.17 16.47
N PHE A 118 -21.52 4.38 16.31
CA PHE A 118 -22.00 5.50 17.12
C PHE A 118 -23.42 5.85 16.70
N VAL A 119 -24.40 5.49 17.53
CA VAL A 119 -25.75 6.04 17.41
C VAL A 119 -25.69 7.45 17.95
N VAL A 120 -25.67 8.45 17.07
CA VAL A 120 -25.92 9.84 17.47
C VAL A 120 -27.40 9.91 17.84
N ALA A 121 -27.71 9.72 19.11
CA ALA A 121 -29.02 10.04 19.64
C ALA A 121 -29.17 11.56 19.57
N ASN A 122 -30.09 12.04 18.74
CA ASN A 122 -30.52 13.44 18.74
C ASN A 122 -30.97 13.80 20.17
N ILE A 123 -30.33 14.79 20.77
CA ILE A 123 -30.77 15.44 22.02
C ILE A 123 -31.80 16.51 21.65
#